data_AF-A0A968X1F2-F1
#
_entry.id   AF-A0A968X1F2-F1
#
_cell.length_a   1.000
_cell.length_b   1.000
_cell.length_c   1.000
_cell.angle_alpha   90.00
_cell.angle_beta   90.00
_cell.angle_gamma   90.00
#
_symmetry.space_group_name_H-M   'P 1'
#
loop_
_entity.id
_entity.type
_entity.pdbx_description
1 polymer ?
#
loop_
_entity_poly.entity_id
_entity_poly.type
_entity_poly.pdbx_seq_one_letter_code
_entity_poly.pdbx_strand_id
1 'polypeptide(L)'
;MLQAGQFELVRESLLLLHRESLKRNPTEPGRVIHEMSSNGAVFNEGNAVEVPAFVRAVHQYWQWTGDDEFLRALYPFCKQGVVDYLLGQCDPDGDLCPSGRSIIETLEMHADLEVIDVATYTCEALAHLNDMAEHIGESESQIRFFKKTWFVIRGLLLREWWVESEGLFADVRASKHEVRAALQHLEDVTAKLNREAAGDAFLQQVKQANDFFAPGLAAYANEPDDKDLPWLLRHWVVMCPIEVGLATKEQARHALRRLQSDEFCNEWGMRLHPNRNDVMSINTGLLA
;
A
#
# COMPACT_ATOMS: atom_id res chain seq x y z
N MET A 1 20.04 5.85 -3.71
CA MET A 1 20.43 6.90 -4.69
C MET A 1 20.65 8.24 -4.00
N LEU A 2 19.67 8.73 -3.23
CA LEU A 2 19.80 9.97 -2.44
C LEU A 2 20.99 9.94 -1.47
N GLN A 3 21.15 8.85 -0.70
CA GLN A 3 22.27 8.68 0.24
C GLN A 3 23.64 8.63 -0.44
N ALA A 4 23.68 8.31 -1.74
CA ALA A 4 24.88 8.27 -2.55
C ALA A 4 25.13 9.59 -3.29
N GLY A 5 24.34 10.64 -3.04
CA GLY A 5 24.47 11.95 -3.68
C GLY A 5 24.06 12.01 -5.14
N GLN A 6 23.34 11.00 -5.65
CA GLN A 6 22.89 10.95 -7.06
C GLN A 6 21.61 11.77 -7.26
N PHE A 7 21.64 13.05 -6.88
CA PHE A 7 20.44 13.89 -6.83
C PHE A 7 19.86 14.15 -8.21
N GLU A 8 20.71 14.42 -9.22
CA GLU A 8 20.27 14.68 -10.59
C GLU A 8 19.51 13.47 -11.16
N LEU A 9 20.03 12.26 -10.97
CA LEU A 9 19.38 11.03 -11.43
C LEU A 9 18.01 10.81 -10.77
N VAL A 10 17.92 11.08 -9.45
CA VAL A 10 16.63 10.96 -8.73
C VAL A 10 15.64 12.01 -9.25
N ARG A 11 16.09 13.25 -9.43
CA ARG A 11 15.27 14.34 -9.96
C ARG A 11 14.71 13.99 -11.34
N GLU A 12 15.56 13.56 -12.26
CA GLU A 12 15.16 13.17 -13.62
C GLU A 12 14.21 11.98 -13.61
N SER A 13 14.44 11.01 -12.74
CA SER A 13 13.58 9.82 -12.59
C SER A 13 12.18 10.20 -12.08
N LEU A 14 12.08 11.07 -11.08
CA LEU A 14 10.79 11.55 -10.55
C LEU A 14 10.02 12.39 -11.58
N LEU A 15 10.72 13.25 -12.34
CA LEU A 15 10.12 14.01 -13.43
C LEU A 15 9.64 13.13 -14.58
N LEU A 16 10.38 12.05 -14.89
CA LEU A 16 9.98 11.06 -15.88
C LEU A 16 8.70 10.35 -15.44
N LEU A 17 8.67 9.80 -14.22
CA LEU A 17 7.50 9.13 -13.66
C LEU A 17 6.28 10.05 -13.64
N HIS A 18 6.44 11.31 -13.21
CA HIS A 18 5.39 12.32 -13.25
C HIS A 18 4.83 12.52 -14.66
N ARG A 19 5.70 12.76 -15.65
CA ARG A 19 5.27 13.03 -17.04
C ARG A 19 4.55 11.85 -17.66
N GLU A 20 5.11 10.64 -17.51
CA GLU A 20 4.52 9.45 -18.11
C GLU A 20 3.23 9.03 -17.39
N SER A 21 3.12 9.29 -16.08
CA SER A 21 1.88 9.11 -15.33
C SER A 21 0.76 10.02 -15.81
N LEU A 22 1.02 11.31 -16.00
CA LEU A 22 0.05 12.24 -16.58
C LEU A 22 -0.41 11.83 -17.98
N LYS A 23 0.52 11.30 -18.79
CA LYS A 23 0.21 10.83 -20.15
C LYS A 23 -0.62 9.56 -20.14
N ARG A 24 -0.33 8.61 -19.24
CA ARG A 24 -1.00 7.31 -19.18
C ARG A 24 -2.37 7.39 -18.50
N ASN A 25 -2.50 8.25 -17.49
CA ASN A 25 -3.65 8.30 -16.59
C ASN A 25 -4.39 9.66 -16.70
N PRO A 26 -4.93 10.04 -17.89
CA PRO A 26 -5.52 11.37 -18.09
C PRO A 26 -6.81 11.61 -17.30
N THR A 27 -7.49 10.55 -16.84
CA THR A 27 -8.74 10.60 -16.09
C THR A 27 -8.57 10.35 -14.59
N GLU A 28 -7.38 9.95 -14.16
CA GLU A 28 -7.05 9.61 -12.77
C GLU A 28 -5.90 10.51 -12.31
N PRO A 29 -6.17 11.81 -12.09
CA PRO A 29 -5.12 12.79 -11.80
C PRO A 29 -4.36 12.39 -10.54
N GLY A 30 -3.03 12.26 -10.68
CA GLY A 30 -2.15 11.88 -9.58
C GLY A 30 -1.89 10.38 -9.42
N ARG A 31 -2.54 9.50 -10.21
CA ARG A 31 -2.19 8.07 -10.25
C ARG A 31 -0.80 7.89 -10.86
N VAL A 32 0.05 7.08 -10.22
CA VAL A 32 1.45 6.87 -10.61
C VAL A 32 1.60 5.52 -11.31
N ILE A 33 2.25 5.50 -12.47
CA ILE A 33 2.48 4.25 -13.22
C ILE A 33 3.33 3.26 -12.44
N HIS A 34 3.00 1.98 -12.58
CA HIS A 34 3.70 0.91 -11.87
C HIS A 34 4.99 0.49 -12.58
N GLU A 35 4.94 0.36 -13.92
CA GLU A 35 6.11 -0.01 -14.69
C GLU A 35 6.13 0.60 -16.09
N MET A 36 7.34 0.91 -16.55
CA MET A 36 7.61 1.39 -17.89
C MET A 36 8.85 0.72 -18.46
N SER A 37 8.76 0.25 -19.69
CA SER A 37 9.91 -0.27 -20.44
C SER A 37 10.78 0.83 -21.04
N SER A 38 12.03 0.51 -21.38
CA SER A 38 12.98 1.45 -21.99
C SER A 38 12.55 2.00 -23.36
N ASN A 39 11.56 1.36 -24.01
CA ASN A 39 10.92 1.84 -25.24
C ASN A 39 9.74 2.80 -24.98
N GLY A 40 9.46 3.15 -23.72
CA GLY A 40 8.36 4.03 -23.32
C GLY A 40 6.99 3.35 -23.21
N ALA A 41 6.90 2.02 -23.34
CA ALA A 41 5.65 1.30 -23.13
C ALA A 41 5.33 1.18 -21.63
N VAL A 42 4.10 1.55 -21.24
CA VAL A 42 3.58 1.44 -19.87
C VAL A 42 2.57 0.29 -19.81
N PHE A 43 2.89 -0.77 -19.08
CA PHE A 43 2.11 -2.01 -19.06
C PHE A 43 1.06 -2.02 -17.95
N ASN A 44 1.35 -1.39 -16.82
CA ASN A 44 0.44 -1.24 -15.69
C ASN A 44 0.28 0.25 -15.33
N GLU A 45 -0.97 0.69 -15.23
CA GLU A 45 -1.37 2.08 -14.96
C GLU A 45 -0.99 2.57 -13.57
N GLY A 46 -0.75 1.65 -12.63
CA GLY A 46 -0.38 2.00 -11.26
C GLY A 46 -1.15 1.23 -10.22
N ASN A 47 -0.45 0.61 -9.27
CA ASN A 47 -1.07 0.11 -8.05
C ASN A 47 -1.33 1.28 -7.10
N ALA A 48 -2.28 1.14 -6.17
CA ALA A 48 -2.63 2.21 -5.24
C ALA A 48 -1.43 2.62 -4.36
N VAL A 49 -0.58 1.66 -4.02
CA VAL A 49 0.63 1.86 -3.20
C VAL A 49 1.69 2.77 -3.85
N GLU A 50 1.66 2.95 -5.17
CA GLU A 50 2.68 3.74 -5.89
C GLU A 50 2.55 5.24 -5.64
N VAL A 51 1.33 5.70 -5.39
CA VAL A 51 1.05 7.10 -5.11
C VAL A 51 1.76 7.57 -3.84
N PRO A 52 1.57 6.95 -2.65
CA PRO A 52 2.26 7.40 -1.46
C PRO A 52 3.77 7.15 -1.53
N ALA A 53 4.23 6.11 -2.25
CA ALA A 53 5.65 5.88 -2.50
C ALA A 53 6.28 7.04 -3.31
N PHE A 54 5.57 7.53 -4.33
CA PHE A 54 6.00 8.71 -5.09
C PHE A 54 6.03 9.97 -4.23
N VAL A 55 5.01 10.21 -3.40
CA VAL A 55 4.97 11.34 -2.45
C VAL A 55 6.16 11.29 -1.50
N ARG A 56 6.46 10.13 -0.92
CA ARG A 56 7.63 9.90 -0.05
C ARG A 56 8.92 10.23 -0.78
N ALA A 57 9.07 9.77 -2.02
CA ALA A 57 10.28 10.01 -2.81
C ALA A 57 10.49 11.50 -3.13
N VAL A 58 9.42 12.23 -3.49
CA VAL A 58 9.45 13.68 -3.71
C VAL A 58 9.83 14.43 -2.42
N HIS A 59 9.19 14.08 -1.31
CA HIS A 59 9.46 14.69 0.01
C HIS A 59 10.91 14.46 0.43
N GLN A 60 11.41 13.23 0.33
CA GLN A 60 12.80 12.92 0.66
C GLN A 60 13.77 13.65 -0.27
N TYR A 61 13.56 13.66 -1.58
CA TYR A 61 14.41 14.41 -2.50
C TYR A 61 14.53 15.88 -2.10
N TRP A 62 13.40 16.53 -1.78
CA TRP A 62 13.38 17.91 -1.31
C TRP A 62 14.14 18.08 0.01
N GLN A 63 13.92 17.21 1.00
CA GLN A 63 14.62 17.25 2.29
C GLN A 63 16.15 17.15 2.13
N TRP A 64 16.63 16.36 1.16
CA TRP A 64 18.07 16.19 0.89
C TRP A 64 18.69 17.38 0.14
N THR A 65 17.92 18.05 -0.73
CA THR A 65 18.47 19.00 -1.71
C THR A 65 18.12 20.45 -1.43
N GLY A 66 17.00 20.72 -0.75
CA GLY A 66 16.42 22.05 -0.62
C GLY A 66 15.91 22.66 -1.93
N ASP A 67 15.67 21.84 -2.96
CA ASP A 67 15.20 22.30 -4.28
C ASP A 67 13.72 22.70 -4.24
N ASP A 68 13.46 23.96 -3.85
CA ASP A 68 12.12 24.54 -3.73
C ASP A 68 11.39 24.64 -5.07
N GLU A 69 12.12 24.83 -6.19
CA GLU A 69 11.52 24.90 -7.52
C GLU A 69 10.95 23.52 -7.91
N PHE A 70 11.74 22.46 -7.69
CA PHE A 70 11.28 21.09 -7.89
C PHE A 70 10.07 20.75 -7.02
N LEU A 71 10.11 21.14 -5.73
CA LEU A 71 8.99 20.89 -4.82
C LEU A 71 7.72 21.57 -5.32
N ARG A 72 7.78 22.87 -5.67
CA ARG A 72 6.62 23.61 -6.18
C ARG A 72 6.08 23.01 -7.48
N ALA A 73 6.95 22.42 -8.31
CA ALA A 73 6.55 21.77 -9.55
C ALA A 73 5.80 20.44 -9.33
N LEU A 74 6.24 19.60 -8.38
CA LEU A 74 5.66 18.26 -8.16
C LEU A 74 4.60 18.17 -7.06
N TYR A 75 4.57 19.12 -6.12
CA TYR A 75 3.59 19.12 -5.04
C TYR A 75 2.13 19.04 -5.54
N PRO A 76 1.69 19.76 -6.59
CA PRO A 76 0.32 19.65 -7.08
C PRO A 76 -0.05 18.23 -7.49
N PHE A 77 0.85 17.51 -8.16
CA PHE A 77 0.64 16.12 -8.57
C PHE A 77 0.60 15.17 -7.37
N CYS A 78 1.49 15.38 -6.38
CA CYS A 78 1.47 14.63 -5.12
C CYS A 78 0.13 14.79 -4.38
N LYS A 79 -0.37 16.04 -4.30
CA LYS A 79 -1.66 16.34 -3.67
C LYS A 79 -2.82 15.68 -4.42
N GLN A 80 -2.83 15.77 -5.75
CA GLN A 80 -3.85 15.12 -6.59
C GLN A 80 -3.87 13.60 -6.36
N GLY A 81 -2.69 12.97 -6.29
CA GLY A 81 -2.60 11.53 -6.06
C GLY A 81 -3.25 11.11 -4.74
N VAL A 82 -2.96 11.81 -3.65
CA VAL A 82 -3.52 11.45 -2.33
C VAL A 82 -4.98 11.87 -2.21
N VAL A 83 -5.32 13.11 -2.58
CA VAL A 83 -6.65 13.69 -2.32
C VAL A 83 -7.67 13.27 -3.36
N ASP A 84 -7.33 13.38 -4.65
CA ASP A 84 -8.31 13.23 -5.73
C ASP A 84 -8.37 11.78 -6.22
N TYR A 85 -7.25 11.06 -6.23
CA TYR A 85 -7.21 9.66 -6.64
C TYR A 85 -7.46 8.71 -5.47
N LEU A 86 -6.56 8.66 -4.47
CA LEU A 86 -6.71 7.69 -3.37
C LEU A 86 -7.97 7.95 -2.53
N LEU A 87 -8.06 9.12 -1.88
CA LEU A 87 -9.21 9.43 -1.01
C LEU A 87 -10.48 9.80 -1.79
N GLY A 88 -10.36 10.11 -3.09
CA GLY A 88 -11.48 10.59 -3.91
C GLY A 88 -12.12 9.51 -4.78
N GLN A 89 -11.32 8.57 -5.30
CA GLN A 89 -11.77 7.54 -6.25
C GLN A 89 -11.58 6.11 -5.73
N CYS A 90 -10.59 5.89 -4.86
CA CYS A 90 -10.27 4.57 -4.32
C CYS A 90 -10.90 4.31 -2.93
N ASP A 91 -11.76 5.20 -2.42
CA ASP A 91 -12.42 5.10 -1.11
C ASP A 91 -13.95 4.97 -1.30
N PRO A 92 -14.47 3.79 -1.70
CA PRO A 92 -15.86 3.62 -2.11
C PRO A 92 -16.87 3.69 -0.95
N ASP A 93 -16.46 3.34 0.26
CA ASP A 93 -17.27 3.37 1.48
C ASP A 93 -17.09 4.67 2.29
N GLY A 94 -16.05 5.45 1.98
CA GLY A 94 -15.85 6.82 2.46
C GLY A 94 -15.30 6.88 3.87
N ASP A 95 -14.60 5.83 4.30
CA ASP A 95 -14.07 5.72 5.66
C ASP A 95 -12.63 6.29 5.79
N LEU A 96 -12.08 6.77 4.65
CA LEU A 96 -10.75 7.33 4.45
C LEU A 96 -9.62 6.29 4.32
N CYS A 97 -9.92 5.00 4.18
CA CYS A 97 -8.97 3.93 3.92
C CYS A 97 -9.11 3.46 2.46
N PRO A 98 -8.26 3.97 1.54
CA PRO A 98 -8.40 3.64 0.14
C PRO A 98 -8.18 2.14 -0.12
N SER A 99 -9.14 1.55 -0.82
CA SER A 99 -9.06 0.21 -1.41
C SER A 99 -8.17 0.21 -2.65
N GLY A 100 -7.42 -0.87 -2.85
CA GLY A 100 -6.63 -1.01 -4.06
C GLY A 100 -5.42 -1.91 -3.91
N ARG A 101 -4.64 -1.98 -4.97
CA ARG A 101 -3.57 -2.97 -5.10
C ARG A 101 -2.35 -2.65 -4.24
N SER A 102 -1.94 -3.66 -3.47
CA SER A 102 -0.76 -3.69 -2.61
C SER A 102 0.55 -3.76 -3.42
N ILE A 103 1.67 -3.53 -2.72
CA ILE A 103 3.01 -3.94 -3.17
C ILE A 103 3.15 -5.47 -3.25
N ILE A 104 2.30 -6.22 -2.54
CA ILE A 104 2.23 -7.67 -2.67
C ILE A 104 1.45 -8.01 -3.94
N GLU A 105 2.15 -8.55 -4.94
CA GLU A 105 1.59 -8.91 -6.25
C GLU A 105 0.96 -10.31 -6.26
N THR A 106 0.06 -10.57 -5.31
CA THR A 106 -0.76 -11.78 -5.26
C THR A 106 -2.22 -11.44 -5.48
N LEU A 107 -3.01 -12.41 -5.97
CA LEU A 107 -4.39 -12.16 -6.37
C LEU A 107 -5.26 -11.61 -5.23
N GLU A 108 -5.08 -12.12 -4.01
CA GLU A 108 -5.83 -11.66 -2.84
C GLU A 108 -5.47 -10.23 -2.40
N MET A 109 -4.22 -9.83 -2.58
CA MET A 109 -3.74 -8.48 -2.24
C MET A 109 -3.99 -7.47 -3.38
N HIS A 110 -4.40 -7.95 -4.55
CA HIS A 110 -4.80 -7.17 -5.73
C HIS A 110 -6.31 -7.25 -6.00
N ALA A 111 -7.10 -7.77 -5.05
CA ALA A 111 -8.54 -7.96 -5.18
C ALA A 111 -9.37 -6.70 -4.84
N ASP A 112 -8.77 -5.51 -4.97
CA ASP A 112 -9.39 -4.20 -4.73
C ASP A 112 -10.06 -4.06 -3.33
N LEU A 113 -9.43 -4.65 -2.31
CA LEU A 113 -9.78 -4.49 -0.89
C LEU A 113 -8.88 -3.44 -0.23
N GLU A 114 -9.21 -3.02 1.00
CA GLU A 114 -8.32 -2.18 1.79
C GLU A 114 -7.15 -3.00 2.33
N VAL A 115 -5.94 -2.67 1.89
CA VAL A 115 -4.70 -3.35 2.27
C VAL A 115 -3.84 -2.45 3.17
N ILE A 116 -3.15 -3.07 4.14
CA ILE A 116 -2.46 -2.38 5.22
C ILE A 116 -1.37 -1.43 4.73
N ASP A 117 -0.62 -1.80 3.70
CA ASP A 117 0.46 -0.98 3.15
C ASP A 117 -0.07 0.27 2.47
N VAL A 118 -1.14 0.15 1.68
CA VAL A 118 -1.82 1.30 1.04
C VAL A 118 -2.35 2.25 2.10
N ALA A 119 -3.07 1.74 3.11
CA ALA A 119 -3.61 2.58 4.20
C ALA A 119 -2.49 3.25 5.01
N THR A 120 -1.45 2.49 5.37
CA THR A 120 -0.28 2.97 6.12
C THR A 120 0.46 4.06 5.37
N TYR A 121 0.80 3.82 4.10
CA TYR A 121 1.57 4.76 3.30
C TYR A 121 0.73 5.96 2.87
N THR A 122 -0.58 5.82 2.72
CA THR A 122 -1.49 6.98 2.57
C THR A 122 -1.43 7.87 3.81
N CYS A 123 -1.46 7.28 5.00
CA CYS A 123 -1.29 8.01 6.25
C CYS A 123 0.08 8.72 6.30
N GLU A 124 1.17 8.06 5.93
CA GLU A 124 2.49 8.68 5.85
C GLU A 124 2.54 9.83 4.81
N ALA A 125 1.97 9.62 3.63
CA ALA A 125 1.92 10.61 2.56
C ALA A 125 1.16 11.87 2.97
N LEU A 126 0.10 11.76 3.80
CA LEU A 126 -0.58 12.93 4.37
C LEU A 126 0.34 13.76 5.28
N ALA A 127 1.22 13.11 6.05
CA ALA A 127 2.20 13.83 6.87
C ALA A 127 3.24 14.54 5.99
N HIS A 128 3.73 13.88 4.94
CA HIS A 128 4.64 14.49 3.96
C HIS A 128 4.00 15.65 3.19
N LEU A 129 2.75 15.49 2.74
CA LEU A 129 1.99 16.57 2.10
C LEU A 129 1.79 17.74 3.04
N ASN A 130 1.53 17.50 4.33
CA ASN A 130 1.42 18.57 5.31
C ASN A 130 2.73 19.37 5.44
N ASP A 131 3.86 18.69 5.57
CA ASP A 131 5.19 19.34 5.68
C ASP A 131 5.51 20.16 4.42
N MET A 132 5.32 19.57 3.24
CA MET A 132 5.50 20.27 1.97
C MET A 132 4.54 21.47 1.83
N ALA A 133 3.28 21.31 2.23
CA ALA A 133 2.25 22.35 2.16
C ALA A 133 2.57 23.56 3.04
N GLU A 134 3.04 23.32 4.27
CA GLU A 134 3.49 24.36 5.20
C GLU A 134 4.66 25.16 4.60
N HIS A 135 5.63 24.47 3.99
CA HIS A 135 6.79 25.13 3.38
C HIS A 135 6.45 26.00 2.16
N ILE A 136 5.61 25.51 1.25
CA ILE A 136 5.29 26.25 0.02
C ILE A 136 4.26 27.36 0.22
N GLY A 137 3.62 27.44 1.39
CA GLY A 137 2.59 28.43 1.73
C GLY A 137 1.20 28.06 1.21
N GLU A 138 0.82 26.78 1.27
CA GLU A 138 -0.51 26.30 0.91
C GLU A 138 -1.59 26.82 1.89
N SER A 139 -2.86 26.77 1.48
CA SER A 139 -3.96 27.21 2.32
C SER A 139 -4.05 26.48 3.67
N GLU A 140 -4.33 27.26 4.72
CA GLU A 140 -4.60 26.77 6.07
C GLU A 140 -5.72 25.71 6.13
N SER A 141 -6.72 25.80 5.25
CA SER A 141 -7.77 24.78 5.12
C SER A 141 -7.22 23.43 4.68
N GLN A 142 -6.29 23.43 3.72
CA GLN A 142 -5.68 22.20 3.19
C GLN A 142 -4.76 21.55 4.23
N ILE A 143 -3.95 22.34 4.92
CA ILE A 143 -3.08 21.88 6.03
C ILE A 143 -3.94 21.24 7.13
N ARG A 144 -5.04 21.89 7.53
CA ARG A 144 -5.98 21.31 8.50
C ARG A 144 -6.62 20.02 8.02
N PHE A 145 -6.97 19.93 6.74
CA PHE A 145 -7.51 18.71 6.15
C PHE A 145 -6.50 17.56 6.28
N PHE A 146 -5.24 17.76 5.83
CA PHE A 146 -4.21 16.72 5.92
C PHE A 146 -4.01 16.22 7.36
N LYS A 147 -3.86 17.14 8.32
CA LYS A 147 -3.72 16.79 9.74
C LYS A 147 -4.92 15.99 10.25
N LYS A 148 -6.14 16.44 9.98
CA LYS A 148 -7.36 15.76 10.42
C LYS A 148 -7.46 14.34 9.85
N THR A 149 -7.28 14.20 8.54
CA THR A 149 -7.34 12.91 7.84
C THR A 149 -6.26 11.95 8.36
N TRP A 150 -5.04 12.46 8.57
CA TRP A 150 -3.96 11.69 9.19
C TRP A 150 -4.35 11.11 10.55
N PHE A 151 -4.95 11.92 11.43
CA PHE A 151 -5.39 11.46 12.76
C PHE A 151 -6.46 10.37 12.68
N VAL A 152 -7.37 10.46 11.71
CA VAL A 152 -8.45 9.47 11.51
C VAL A 152 -7.87 8.15 11.04
N ILE A 153 -7.12 8.15 9.92
CA ILE A 153 -6.54 6.93 9.33
C ILE A 153 -5.60 6.26 10.33
N ARG A 154 -4.73 7.02 11.01
CA ARG A 154 -3.89 6.46 12.08
C ARG A 154 -4.72 5.82 13.18
N GLY A 155 -5.82 6.44 13.57
CA GLY A 155 -6.74 5.88 14.57
C GLY A 155 -7.34 4.54 14.14
N LEU A 156 -7.76 4.44 12.88
CA LEU A 156 -8.30 3.20 12.29
C LEU A 156 -7.22 2.11 12.22
N LEU A 157 -6.06 2.40 11.64
CA LEU A 157 -4.91 1.47 11.56
C LEU A 157 -4.58 0.82 12.91
N LEU A 158 -4.48 1.63 13.97
CA LEU A 158 -4.07 1.13 15.28
C LEU A 158 -5.14 0.30 16.00
N ARG A 159 -6.41 0.41 15.60
CA ARG A 159 -7.54 -0.27 16.26
C ARG A 159 -8.10 -1.41 15.44
N GLU A 160 -8.29 -1.20 14.14
CA GLU A 160 -9.11 -2.05 13.28
C GLU A 160 -8.28 -3.04 12.47
N TRP A 161 -7.02 -2.70 12.17
CA TRP A 161 -6.07 -3.67 11.59
C TRP A 161 -5.32 -4.49 12.64
N TRP A 162 -5.35 -4.09 13.92
CA TRP A 162 -4.58 -4.79 14.94
C TRP A 162 -5.26 -6.07 15.41
N VAL A 163 -4.59 -7.21 15.23
CA VAL A 163 -5.08 -8.53 15.67
C VAL A 163 -4.43 -8.89 17.00
N GLU A 164 -5.09 -8.55 18.10
CA GLU A 164 -4.55 -8.69 19.47
C GLU A 164 -4.09 -10.12 19.79
N SER A 165 -4.85 -11.14 19.38
CA SER A 165 -4.51 -12.55 19.63
C SER A 165 -3.24 -13.00 18.92
N GLU A 166 -2.91 -12.35 17.80
CA GLU A 166 -1.76 -12.66 16.97
C GLU A 166 -0.57 -11.72 17.29
N GLY A 167 -0.82 -10.57 17.93
CA GLY A 167 0.20 -9.56 18.15
C GLY A 167 0.79 -9.02 16.84
N LEU A 168 -0.03 -8.95 15.78
CA LEU A 168 0.33 -8.48 14.44
C LEU A 168 -0.76 -7.54 13.91
N PHE A 169 -0.40 -6.71 12.95
CA PHE A 169 -1.39 -6.08 12.07
C PHE A 169 -1.87 -7.10 11.04
N ALA A 170 -3.13 -6.98 10.63
CA ALA A 170 -3.69 -7.71 9.50
C ALA A 170 -3.24 -7.10 8.17
N ASP A 171 -3.32 -7.91 7.12
CA ASP A 171 -2.96 -7.53 5.75
C ASP A 171 -4.08 -6.76 5.07
N VAL A 172 -5.32 -7.16 5.35
CA VAL A 172 -6.55 -6.61 4.74
C VAL A 172 -7.53 -6.20 5.84
N ARG A 173 -8.30 -5.14 5.60
CA ARG A 173 -9.55 -4.85 6.31
C ARG A 173 -10.68 -4.86 5.29
N ALA A 174 -11.73 -5.59 5.61
CA ALA A 174 -12.89 -5.73 4.74
C ALA A 174 -14.03 -6.41 5.50
N SER A 175 -15.24 -6.25 5.00
CA SER A 175 -16.39 -7.05 5.39
C SER A 175 -16.29 -8.49 4.87
N LYS A 176 -17.04 -9.42 5.47
CA LYS A 176 -17.14 -10.79 4.93
C LYS A 176 -17.79 -10.80 3.55
N HIS A 177 -18.69 -9.85 3.29
CA HIS A 177 -19.34 -9.71 1.99
C HIS A 177 -18.32 -9.40 0.90
N GLU A 178 -17.45 -8.41 1.13
CA GLU A 178 -16.42 -8.00 0.17
C GLU A 178 -15.39 -9.09 -0.07
N VAL A 179 -14.92 -9.77 0.98
CA VAL A 179 -13.99 -10.89 0.82
C VAL A 179 -14.59 -12.00 -0.04
N ARG A 180 -15.87 -12.35 0.18
CA ARG A 180 -16.54 -13.36 -0.67
C ARG A 180 -16.73 -12.87 -2.10
N ALA A 181 -17.07 -11.59 -2.29
CA ALA A 181 -17.22 -11.01 -3.62
C ALA A 181 -15.89 -11.00 -4.39
N ALA A 182 -14.79 -10.64 -3.72
CA ALA A 182 -13.43 -10.71 -4.26
C ALA A 182 -13.05 -12.13 -4.69
N LEU A 183 -13.24 -13.12 -3.81
CA LEU A 183 -12.96 -14.52 -4.13
C LEU A 183 -13.81 -15.05 -5.28
N GLN A 184 -15.12 -14.74 -5.29
CA GLN A 184 -16.01 -15.12 -6.39
C GLN A 184 -15.57 -14.47 -7.71
N HIS A 185 -15.13 -13.22 -7.70
CA HIS A 185 -14.63 -12.55 -8.89
C HIS A 185 -13.40 -13.27 -9.48
N LEU A 186 -12.45 -13.68 -8.62
CA LEU A 186 -11.27 -14.45 -9.04
C LEU A 186 -11.67 -15.81 -9.66
N GLU A 187 -12.65 -16.49 -9.08
CA GLU A 187 -13.21 -17.74 -9.62
C GLU A 187 -13.92 -17.52 -10.97
N ASP A 188 -14.69 -16.44 -11.11
CA ASP A 188 -15.41 -16.11 -12.35
C ASP A 188 -14.45 -15.78 -13.50
N VAL A 189 -13.38 -15.02 -13.23
CA VAL A 189 -12.30 -14.75 -14.20
C VAL A 189 -11.68 -16.07 -14.64
N THR A 190 -11.39 -16.94 -13.68
CA THR A 190 -10.84 -18.27 -13.93
C THR A 190 -11.76 -19.14 -14.79
N ALA A 191 -13.06 -19.13 -14.54
CA ALA A 191 -14.03 -19.93 -15.30
C ALA A 191 -14.23 -19.41 -16.74
N LYS A 192 -14.07 -18.10 -16.96
CA LYS A 192 -14.14 -17.48 -18.29
C LYS A 192 -12.90 -17.77 -19.13
N LEU A 193 -11.73 -17.87 -18.49
CA LEU A 193 -10.51 -18.33 -19.14
C LEU A 193 -10.63 -19.86 -19.30
N ASN A 194 -10.43 -20.39 -20.51
CA ASN A 194 -10.30 -21.85 -20.62
C ASN A 194 -9.02 -22.30 -19.87
N ARG A 195 -8.95 -23.56 -19.44
CA ARG A 195 -7.82 -24.06 -18.62
C ARG A 195 -6.45 -23.87 -19.29
N GLU A 196 -6.40 -23.99 -20.62
CA GLU A 196 -5.19 -23.74 -21.41
C GLU A 196 -4.76 -22.26 -21.38
N ALA A 197 -5.72 -21.32 -21.36
CA ALA A 197 -5.47 -19.88 -21.31
C ALA A 197 -5.20 -19.35 -19.90
N ALA A 198 -5.85 -19.90 -18.86
CA ALA A 198 -5.53 -19.58 -17.47
C ALA A 198 -4.14 -20.11 -17.08
N GLY A 199 -3.82 -21.34 -17.51
CA GLY A 199 -2.63 -22.06 -17.11
C GLY A 199 -2.71 -22.56 -15.65
N ASP A 200 -1.99 -23.65 -15.35
CA ASP A 200 -2.04 -24.27 -14.01
C ASP A 200 -1.51 -23.34 -12.90
N ALA A 201 -0.59 -22.42 -13.24
CA ALA A 201 -0.04 -21.45 -12.28
C ALA A 201 -1.09 -20.44 -11.79
N PHE A 202 -1.97 -19.94 -12.67
CA PHE A 202 -3.03 -19.01 -12.27
C PHE A 202 -4.08 -19.69 -11.38
N LEU A 203 -4.47 -20.92 -11.75
CA LEU A 203 -5.38 -21.75 -10.94
C LEU A 203 -4.83 -21.97 -9.52
N GLN A 204 -3.53 -22.19 -9.40
CA GLN A 204 -2.86 -22.34 -8.10
C GLN A 204 -2.94 -21.05 -7.27
N GLN A 205 -2.78 -19.88 -7.90
CA GLN A 205 -2.90 -18.59 -7.20
C GLN A 205 -4.33 -18.33 -6.70
N VAL A 206 -5.36 -18.68 -7.49
CA VAL A 206 -6.77 -18.53 -7.08
C VAL A 206 -7.10 -19.44 -5.91
N LYS A 207 -6.58 -20.68 -5.92
CA LYS A 207 -6.68 -21.58 -4.77
C LYS A 207 -5.95 -20.99 -3.55
N GLN A 208 -4.76 -20.43 -3.74
CA GLN A 208 -3.99 -19.84 -2.66
C GLN A 208 -4.70 -18.65 -2.01
N ALA A 209 -5.31 -17.76 -2.81
CA ALA A 209 -6.13 -16.66 -2.31
C ALA A 209 -7.29 -17.17 -1.42
N ASN A 210 -8.00 -18.21 -1.86
CA ASN A 210 -9.03 -18.88 -1.06
C ASN A 210 -8.47 -19.46 0.25
N ASP A 211 -7.34 -20.17 0.17
CA ASP A 211 -6.69 -20.79 1.33
C ASP A 211 -6.27 -19.73 2.37
N PHE A 212 -5.85 -18.53 1.94
CA PHE A 212 -5.46 -17.44 2.84
C PHE A 212 -6.65 -16.84 3.61
N PHE A 213 -7.80 -16.65 2.97
CA PHE A 213 -8.98 -16.11 3.64
C PHE A 213 -9.79 -17.15 4.43
N ALA A 214 -9.67 -18.45 4.11
CA ALA A 214 -10.47 -19.51 4.72
C ALA A 214 -10.40 -19.55 6.27
N PRO A 215 -9.24 -19.42 6.94
CA PRO A 215 -9.17 -19.38 8.39
C PRO A 215 -9.95 -18.19 8.98
N GLY A 216 -9.84 -17.01 8.36
CA GLY A 216 -10.57 -15.81 8.77
C GLY A 216 -12.08 -15.97 8.60
N LEU A 217 -12.53 -16.54 7.47
CA LEU A 217 -13.95 -16.78 7.21
C LEU A 217 -14.56 -17.73 8.24
N ALA A 218 -13.81 -18.74 8.67
CA ALA A 218 -14.22 -19.64 9.74
C ALA A 218 -14.26 -18.95 11.11
N ALA A 219 -13.23 -18.14 11.44
CA ALA A 219 -13.16 -17.40 12.70
C ALA A 219 -14.28 -16.36 12.84
N TYR A 220 -14.67 -15.72 11.73
CA TYR A 220 -15.68 -14.66 11.68
C TYR A 220 -17.09 -15.14 11.33
N ALA A 221 -17.35 -16.45 11.39
CA ALA A 221 -18.64 -17.03 11.00
C ALA A 221 -19.85 -16.35 11.70
N ASN A 222 -19.69 -15.96 12.97
CA ASN A 222 -20.75 -15.35 13.78
C ASN A 222 -20.72 -13.81 13.82
N GLU A 223 -19.74 -13.17 13.19
CA GLU A 223 -19.71 -11.71 13.07
C GLU A 223 -20.77 -11.23 12.05
N PRO A 224 -21.24 -9.98 12.11
CA PRO A 224 -22.07 -9.42 11.04
C PRO A 224 -21.36 -9.47 9.67
N ASP A 225 -22.12 -9.68 8.60
CA ASP A 225 -21.54 -9.82 7.25
C ASP A 225 -20.99 -8.50 6.70
N ASP A 226 -21.59 -7.36 7.08
CA ASP A 226 -21.25 -6.00 6.62
C ASP A 226 -20.32 -5.26 7.58
N LYS A 227 -19.74 -5.95 8.56
CA LYS A 227 -18.78 -5.35 9.49
C LYS A 227 -17.37 -5.55 8.95
N ASP A 228 -16.58 -4.48 8.92
CA ASP A 228 -15.16 -4.56 8.58
C ASP A 228 -14.37 -5.27 9.67
N LEU A 229 -13.58 -6.23 9.24
CA LEU A 229 -12.80 -7.12 10.09
C LEU A 229 -11.35 -7.17 9.61
N PRO A 230 -10.38 -7.34 10.52
CA PRO A 230 -8.99 -7.55 10.14
C PRO A 230 -8.75 -8.97 9.61
N TRP A 231 -8.15 -9.10 8.44
CA TRP A 231 -7.80 -10.37 7.82
C TRP A 231 -6.28 -10.55 7.79
N LEU A 232 -5.76 -11.41 8.67
CA LEU A 232 -4.34 -11.74 8.72
C LEU A 232 -4.01 -12.84 7.70
N LEU A 233 -3.38 -12.45 6.61
CA LEU A 233 -2.90 -13.31 5.53
C LEU A 233 -1.39 -13.58 5.64
N ARG A 234 -0.68 -12.84 6.51
CA ARG A 234 0.74 -13.03 6.89
C ARG A 234 1.75 -12.66 5.81
N HIS A 235 1.41 -11.77 4.89
CA HIS A 235 2.43 -11.15 4.05
C HIS A 235 3.30 -10.23 4.88
N TRP A 236 4.51 -9.94 4.40
CA TRP A 236 5.47 -9.12 5.15
C TRP A 236 4.95 -7.70 5.43
N VAL A 237 4.02 -7.17 4.62
CA VAL A 237 3.46 -5.81 4.73
C VAL A 237 2.75 -5.51 6.05
N VAL A 238 2.45 -6.53 6.87
CA VAL A 238 1.98 -6.35 8.25
C VAL A 238 2.97 -5.54 9.13
N MET A 239 4.22 -5.38 8.68
CA MET A 239 5.22 -4.54 9.34
C MET A 239 5.10 -3.05 9.01
N CYS A 240 4.41 -2.66 7.94
CA CYS A 240 4.42 -1.28 7.43
C CYS A 240 4.04 -0.23 8.49
N PRO A 241 3.03 -0.43 9.38
CA PRO A 241 2.72 0.54 10.43
C PRO A 241 3.89 0.79 11.41
N ILE A 242 4.74 -0.22 11.61
CA ILE A 242 5.96 -0.13 12.43
C ILE A 242 7.03 0.62 11.65
N GLU A 243 7.15 0.32 10.35
CA GLU A 243 8.16 0.90 9.47
C GLU A 243 8.10 2.42 9.44
N VAL A 244 6.91 2.97 9.26
CA VAL A 244 6.69 4.42 9.18
C VAL A 244 6.45 5.06 10.56
N GLY A 245 6.64 4.30 11.65
CA GLY A 245 6.52 4.81 13.02
C GLY A 245 5.10 5.16 13.48
N LEU A 246 4.06 4.60 12.86
CA LEU A 246 2.67 4.83 13.28
C LEU A 246 2.26 3.97 14.47
N ALA A 247 2.75 2.72 14.52
CA ALA A 247 2.45 1.74 15.56
C ALA A 247 2.80 2.25 16.97
N THR A 248 2.01 1.85 17.97
CA THR A 248 2.39 2.10 19.37
C THR A 248 3.64 1.30 19.73
N LYS A 249 4.35 1.72 20.79
CA LYS A 249 5.55 1.01 21.27
C LYS A 249 5.23 -0.44 21.63
N GLU A 250 4.08 -0.67 22.24
CA GLU A 250 3.59 -1.99 22.62
C GLU A 250 3.33 -2.83 21.37
N GLN A 251 2.54 -2.34 20.41
CA GLN A 251 2.27 -3.05 19.15
C GLN A 251 3.56 -3.38 18.40
N ALA A 252 4.46 -2.39 18.24
CA ALA A 252 5.76 -2.58 17.62
C ALA A 252 6.57 -3.69 18.32
N ARG A 253 6.60 -3.68 19.66
CA ARG A 253 7.32 -4.71 20.44
C ARG A 253 6.73 -6.11 20.24
N HIS A 254 5.40 -6.23 20.14
CA HIS A 254 4.72 -7.51 19.93
C HIS A 254 4.95 -8.03 18.52
N ALA A 255 4.71 -7.18 17.52
CA ALA A 255 4.86 -7.54 16.13
C ALA A 255 6.33 -7.85 15.77
N LEU A 256 7.29 -7.02 16.16
CA LEU A 256 8.71 -7.28 15.88
C LEU A 256 9.21 -8.60 16.47
N ARG A 257 8.79 -8.97 17.69
CA ARG A 257 9.15 -10.27 18.28
C ARG A 257 8.73 -11.44 17.40
N ARG A 258 7.57 -11.32 16.74
CA ARG A 258 7.03 -12.37 15.88
C ARG A 258 7.62 -12.32 14.48
N LEU A 259 7.75 -11.13 13.91
CA LEU A 259 8.37 -10.91 12.60
C LEU A 259 9.85 -11.30 12.56
N GLN A 260 10.56 -11.26 13.70
CA GLN A 260 11.94 -11.71 13.82
C GLN A 260 12.09 -13.19 14.14
N SER A 261 10.99 -13.92 14.35
CA SER A 261 11.03 -15.35 14.65
C SER A 261 11.18 -16.19 13.38
N ASP A 262 11.44 -17.48 13.55
CA ASP A 262 11.55 -18.46 12.44
C ASP A 262 10.25 -18.57 11.60
N GLU A 263 9.13 -18.02 12.09
CA GLU A 263 7.87 -17.90 11.34
C GLU A 263 7.99 -16.96 10.14
N PHE A 264 8.76 -15.87 10.26
CA PHE A 264 8.88 -14.85 9.21
C PHE A 264 10.31 -14.71 8.70
N CYS A 265 11.32 -15.11 9.48
CA CYS A 265 12.73 -15.00 9.10
C CYS A 265 13.40 -16.36 8.94
N ASN A 266 14.43 -16.40 8.09
CA ASN A 266 15.41 -17.48 8.03
C ASN A 266 16.83 -16.89 8.14
N GLU A 267 17.87 -17.70 7.91
CA GLU A 267 19.28 -17.27 7.99
C GLU A 267 19.66 -16.13 7.02
N TRP A 268 18.84 -15.88 5.99
CA TRP A 268 19.06 -14.87 4.95
C TRP A 268 18.22 -13.60 5.17
N GLY A 269 17.29 -13.59 6.13
CA GLY A 269 16.44 -12.45 6.44
C GLY A 269 14.94 -12.78 6.41
N MET A 270 14.13 -11.74 6.27
CA MET A 270 12.66 -11.85 6.28
C MET A 270 12.14 -12.43 4.96
N ARG A 271 11.27 -13.43 5.06
CA ARG A 271 10.59 -14.07 3.92
C ARG A 271 9.41 -13.21 3.46
N LEU A 272 9.08 -13.28 2.17
CA LEU A 272 7.91 -12.57 1.62
C LEU A 272 6.60 -13.01 2.29
N HIS A 273 6.54 -14.28 2.66
CA HIS A 273 5.42 -14.91 3.36
C HIS A 273 5.94 -16.17 4.09
N PRO A 274 5.43 -16.54 5.28
CA PRO A 274 5.89 -17.71 6.05
C PRO A 274 5.94 -19.04 5.26
N ASN A 275 5.02 -19.24 4.32
CA ASN A 275 4.94 -20.44 3.47
C ASN A 275 5.90 -20.44 2.26
N ARG A 276 6.74 -19.41 2.10
CA ARG A 276 7.70 -19.27 0.98
C ARG A 276 9.10 -19.23 1.52
N ASN A 277 10.08 -19.69 0.73
CA ASN A 277 11.50 -19.55 1.06
C ASN A 277 12.14 -18.29 0.47
N ASP A 278 11.41 -17.58 -0.40
CA ASP A 278 11.91 -16.35 -1.02
C ASP A 278 12.04 -15.25 0.04
N VAL A 279 13.24 -14.69 0.13
CA VAL A 279 13.59 -13.64 1.08
C VAL A 279 13.48 -12.28 0.39
N MET A 280 12.99 -11.30 1.16
CA MET A 280 12.86 -9.94 0.68
C MET A 280 14.23 -9.36 0.30
N SER A 281 14.36 -8.89 -0.94
CA SER A 281 15.54 -8.16 -1.41
C SER A 281 15.30 -6.65 -1.54
N ILE A 282 14.05 -6.20 -1.44
CA ILE A 282 13.69 -4.79 -1.40
C ILE A 282 13.93 -4.30 0.03
N ASN A 283 14.89 -3.39 0.21
CA ASN A 283 15.25 -2.87 1.52
C ASN A 283 14.14 -1.94 2.05
N THR A 284 13.30 -2.45 2.96
CA THR A 284 12.28 -1.69 3.70
C THR A 284 12.79 -1.17 5.05
N GLY A 285 14.12 -1.03 5.22
CA GLY A 285 14.76 -0.26 6.28
C GLY A 285 14.71 -0.83 7.70
N LEU A 286 13.71 -1.64 8.10
CA LEU A 286 13.56 -2.10 9.50
C LEU A 286 13.97 -3.54 9.76
N LEU A 287 14.00 -4.41 8.74
CA LEU A 287 14.33 -5.83 8.88
C LEU A 287 15.42 -6.28 7.89
N ALA A 288 16.18 -5.33 7.35
CA ALA A 288 17.37 -5.55 6.51
C ALA A 288 18.65 -5.65 7.35
#